data_AF-A0A1S6INX4-F1
#
_entry.id   AF-A0A1S6INX4-F1
#
_cell.length_a   1.000
_cell.length_b   1.000
_cell.length_c   1.000
_cell.angle_alpha   90.00
_cell.angle_beta   90.00
_cell.angle_gamma   90.00
#
_symmetry.space_group_name_H-M   'P 1'
#
loop_
_entity.id
_entity.type
_entity.pdbx_description
1 polymer ?
#
loop_
_entity_poly.entity_id
_entity_poly.type
_entity_poly.pdbx_seq_one_letter_code
_entity_poly.pdbx_strand_id
1 'polypeptide(L)'
;MTPGDNTLVYYAVDNAKPGDVIVVSGLGFTERAILGEMMVTLAIKRGLNGLVIHGAIRDKEEISKLDFPVYAVSSTSNSPLRNGPGTVNTPIAIGNRVIYPGDIVVGDQSGIVTFHPEDADDLYEASLKALEKENKQFEAINQDGSLDLSWLYEKIEADNYQIKEKFTK
;
A
#
# COMPACT_ATOMS: atom_id res chain seq x y z
N MET A 1 3.88 -8.21 15.38
CA MET A 1 3.39 -9.49 15.93
C MET A 1 4.39 -10.58 15.61
N THR A 2 4.43 -11.68 16.37
CA THR A 2 5.22 -12.86 16.01
C THR A 2 4.96 -13.28 14.55
N PRO A 3 6.02 -13.53 13.74
CA PRO A 3 5.89 -13.98 12.36
C PRO A 3 4.96 -15.20 12.20
N GLY A 4 4.03 -15.13 11.25
CA GLY A 4 3.09 -16.20 10.93
C GLY A 4 1.98 -16.44 11.96
N ASP A 5 1.88 -15.63 13.02
CA ASP A 5 0.75 -15.66 13.97
C ASP A 5 -0.47 -14.89 13.41
N ASN A 6 -1.68 -15.27 13.82
CA ASN A 6 -2.88 -14.53 13.45
C ASN A 6 -3.90 -14.26 14.56
N THR A 7 -3.53 -14.53 15.81
CA THR A 7 -4.42 -14.41 16.97
C THR A 7 -4.95 -12.99 17.09
N LEU A 8 -4.07 -11.99 16.97
CA LEU A 8 -4.46 -10.58 17.05
C LEU A 8 -5.14 -10.07 15.79
N VAL A 9 -5.05 -10.78 14.66
CA VAL A 9 -5.80 -10.44 13.44
C VAL A 9 -7.27 -10.78 13.62
N TYR A 10 -7.60 -11.94 14.24
CA TYR A 10 -8.97 -12.23 14.65
C TYR A 10 -9.51 -11.16 15.60
N TYR A 11 -8.73 -10.78 16.62
CA TYR A 11 -9.12 -9.72 17.55
C TYR A 11 -9.37 -8.40 16.83
N ALA A 12 -8.48 -7.99 15.91
CA ALA A 12 -8.62 -6.76 15.16
C ALA A 12 -9.87 -6.77 14.27
N VAL A 13 -10.09 -7.84 13.50
CA VAL A 13 -11.30 -7.99 12.67
C VAL A 13 -12.55 -7.95 13.54
N ASP A 14 -12.54 -8.60 14.70
CA ASP A 14 -13.69 -8.65 15.60
C ASP A 14 -13.97 -7.36 16.39
N ASN A 15 -13.05 -6.40 16.39
CA ASN A 15 -13.21 -5.14 17.14
C ASN A 15 -13.17 -3.89 16.23
N ALA A 16 -12.80 -4.04 14.98
CA ALA A 16 -12.83 -2.96 13.99
C ALA A 16 -14.27 -2.50 13.69
N LYS A 17 -14.38 -1.23 13.33
CA LYS A 17 -15.63 -0.55 12.98
C LYS A 17 -15.84 -0.59 11.47
N PRO A 18 -17.10 -0.48 10.99
CA PRO A 18 -17.36 -0.30 9.57
C PRO A 18 -16.57 0.89 9.00
N GLY A 19 -15.96 0.70 7.84
CA GLY A 19 -15.08 1.67 7.18
C GLY A 19 -13.60 1.51 7.50
N ASP A 20 -13.23 0.79 8.56
CA ASP A 20 -11.83 0.62 8.94
C ASP A 20 -11.06 -0.25 7.92
N VAL A 21 -9.77 0.05 7.78
CA VAL A 21 -8.78 -0.80 7.09
C VAL A 21 -7.86 -1.39 8.14
N ILE A 22 -7.66 -2.71 8.12
CA ILE A 22 -6.73 -3.37 9.05
C ILE A 22 -5.38 -3.53 8.36
N VAL A 23 -4.35 -2.97 8.98
CA VAL A 23 -2.96 -3.12 8.54
C VAL A 23 -2.20 -4.01 9.52
N VAL A 24 -1.62 -5.09 9.03
CA VAL A 24 -0.91 -6.09 9.83
C VAL A 24 0.56 -6.10 9.45
N SER A 25 1.44 -5.80 10.40
CA SER A 25 2.88 -6.07 10.26
C SER A 25 3.23 -7.48 10.74
N GLY A 26 3.32 -8.40 9.79
CA GLY A 26 3.84 -9.76 9.94
C GLY A 26 5.33 -9.87 9.66
N LEU A 27 6.05 -8.74 9.65
CA LEU A 27 7.49 -8.62 9.36
C LEU A 27 7.90 -9.18 7.99
N GLY A 28 6.96 -9.22 7.02
CA GLY A 28 7.22 -9.75 5.69
C GLY A 28 7.41 -11.27 5.67
N PHE A 29 7.02 -11.98 6.74
CA PHE A 29 7.19 -13.42 6.83
C PHE A 29 6.26 -14.16 5.86
N THR A 30 6.85 -15.03 5.04
CA THR A 30 6.16 -15.68 3.91
C THR A 30 5.95 -17.18 4.07
N GLU A 31 6.51 -17.82 5.11
CA GLU A 31 6.43 -19.28 5.24
C GLU A 31 5.08 -19.77 5.78
N ARG A 32 4.28 -18.91 6.42
CA ARG A 32 2.95 -19.24 6.96
C ARG A 32 1.95 -18.13 6.67
N ALA A 33 0.75 -18.51 6.29
CA ALA A 33 -0.33 -17.58 5.98
C ALA A 33 -0.92 -16.99 7.27
N ILE A 34 -1.03 -15.67 7.32
CA ILE A 34 -1.65 -14.93 8.43
C ILE A 34 -3.18 -15.01 8.32
N LEU A 35 -3.74 -14.91 7.12
CA LEU A 35 -5.17 -15.04 6.89
C LEU A 35 -5.48 -15.78 5.60
N GLY A 36 -6.75 -16.19 5.47
CA GLY A 36 -7.33 -16.80 4.28
C GLY A 36 -8.79 -16.36 4.11
N GLU A 37 -9.50 -16.99 3.17
CA GLU A 37 -10.82 -16.56 2.70
C GLU A 37 -11.81 -16.33 3.84
N MET A 38 -11.89 -17.25 4.81
CA MET A 38 -12.81 -17.18 5.94
C MET A 38 -12.72 -15.84 6.71
N MET A 39 -11.51 -15.34 6.91
CA MET A 39 -11.29 -14.08 7.64
C MET A 39 -11.60 -12.85 6.79
N VAL A 40 -11.32 -12.93 5.48
CA VAL A 40 -11.70 -11.88 4.52
C VAL A 40 -13.22 -11.77 4.44
N THR A 41 -13.93 -12.90 4.35
CA THR A 41 -15.39 -12.94 4.35
C THR A 41 -15.97 -12.35 5.64
N LEU A 42 -15.37 -12.62 6.79
CA LEU A 42 -15.77 -11.99 8.05
C LEU A 42 -15.56 -10.47 8.02
N ALA A 43 -14.40 -10.00 7.53
CA ALA A 43 -14.10 -8.58 7.38
C ALA A 43 -15.14 -7.86 6.49
N ILE A 44 -15.51 -8.46 5.36
CA ILE A 44 -16.58 -7.95 4.47
C ILE A 44 -17.90 -7.83 5.24
N LYS A 45 -18.31 -8.87 5.96
CA LYS A 45 -19.58 -8.86 6.71
C LYS A 45 -19.62 -7.83 7.84
N ARG A 46 -18.45 -7.41 8.33
CA ARG A 46 -18.32 -6.33 9.31
C ARG A 46 -18.25 -4.94 8.69
N GLY A 47 -18.27 -4.83 7.37
CA GLY A 47 -18.22 -3.56 6.66
C GLY A 47 -16.85 -2.90 6.69
N LEU A 48 -15.77 -3.68 6.82
CA LEU A 48 -14.41 -3.14 6.66
C LEU A 48 -14.16 -2.70 5.21
N ASN A 49 -13.18 -1.83 5.00
CA ASN A 49 -12.83 -1.32 3.67
C ASN A 49 -11.59 -2.00 3.06
N GLY A 50 -10.86 -2.82 3.82
CA GLY A 50 -9.73 -3.56 3.28
C GLY A 50 -8.84 -4.22 4.32
N LEU A 51 -7.93 -5.08 3.84
CA LEU A 51 -6.91 -5.74 4.64
C LEU A 51 -5.54 -5.58 3.98
N VAL A 52 -4.55 -5.12 4.73
CA VAL A 52 -3.16 -4.97 4.29
C VAL A 52 -2.25 -5.85 5.14
N ILE A 53 -1.66 -6.85 4.53
CA ILE A 53 -0.88 -7.89 5.22
C ILE A 53 0.58 -7.83 4.77
N HIS A 54 1.44 -7.29 5.62
CA HIS A 54 2.89 -7.41 5.42
C HIS A 54 3.37 -8.81 5.84
N GLY A 55 3.03 -9.80 5.01
CA GLY A 55 3.29 -11.22 5.18
C GLY A 55 2.53 -12.06 4.14
N ALA A 56 2.51 -13.38 4.33
CA ALA A 56 1.75 -14.26 3.46
C ALA A 56 0.26 -14.37 3.84
N ILE A 57 -0.57 -14.60 2.82
CA ILE A 57 -1.95 -15.05 2.95
C ILE A 57 -2.12 -16.45 2.35
N ARG A 58 -3.33 -17.00 2.39
CA ARG A 58 -3.73 -18.20 1.63
C ARG A 58 -5.07 -17.95 0.94
N ASP A 59 -5.53 -18.93 0.17
CA ASP A 59 -6.82 -18.87 -0.55
C ASP A 59 -6.87 -17.67 -1.52
N LYS A 60 -5.72 -17.34 -2.14
CA LYS A 60 -5.57 -16.16 -3.01
C LYS A 60 -6.57 -16.18 -4.17
N GLU A 61 -6.86 -17.34 -4.74
CA GLU A 61 -7.78 -17.45 -5.87
C GLU A 61 -9.21 -17.12 -5.44
N GLU A 62 -9.65 -17.67 -4.32
CA GLU A 62 -10.96 -17.43 -3.73
C GLU A 62 -11.11 -15.97 -3.32
N ILE A 63 -10.10 -15.41 -2.63
CA ILE A 63 -10.06 -14.01 -2.24
C ILE A 63 -10.14 -13.09 -3.46
N SER A 64 -9.47 -13.42 -4.57
CA SER A 64 -9.48 -12.59 -5.79
C SER A 64 -10.85 -12.47 -6.46
N LYS A 65 -11.79 -13.36 -6.12
CA LYS A 65 -13.17 -13.35 -6.60
C LYS A 65 -14.09 -12.49 -5.73
N LEU A 66 -13.60 -12.06 -4.56
CA LEU A 66 -14.34 -11.18 -3.66
C LEU A 66 -14.14 -9.72 -4.08
N ASP A 67 -15.22 -8.94 -4.06
CA ASP A 67 -15.16 -7.49 -4.27
C ASP A 67 -14.71 -6.79 -2.98
N PHE A 68 -13.47 -7.08 -2.56
CA PHE A 68 -12.88 -6.58 -1.33
C PHE A 68 -11.35 -6.53 -1.43
N PRO A 69 -10.71 -5.38 -1.17
CA PRO A 69 -9.28 -5.23 -1.37
C PRO A 69 -8.48 -5.95 -0.28
N VAL A 70 -7.60 -6.85 -0.71
CA VAL A 70 -6.63 -7.54 0.14
C VAL A 70 -5.24 -7.41 -0.46
N TYR A 71 -4.32 -6.81 0.28
CA TYR A 71 -2.91 -6.68 -0.09
C TYR A 71 -2.07 -7.64 0.73
N ALA A 72 -1.14 -8.33 0.08
CA ALA A 72 -0.25 -9.28 0.74
C ALA A 72 1.11 -9.35 0.04
N VAL A 73 2.16 -9.75 0.77
CA VAL A 73 3.51 -9.95 0.22
C VAL A 73 3.59 -11.23 -0.61
N SER A 74 2.93 -12.30 -0.15
CA SER A 74 2.93 -13.59 -0.85
C SER A 74 1.70 -14.43 -0.50
N SER A 75 1.62 -15.62 -1.10
CA SER A 75 0.62 -16.63 -0.77
C SER A 75 1.31 -17.95 -0.42
N THR A 76 0.81 -18.66 0.60
CA THR A 76 1.30 -19.97 1.04
C THR A 76 0.17 -20.80 1.62
N SER A 77 0.20 -22.12 1.46
CA SER A 77 -0.83 -23.01 2.04
C SER A 77 -0.57 -23.36 3.51
N ASN A 78 0.59 -22.99 4.05
CA ASN A 78 0.98 -23.32 5.41
C ASN A 78 0.13 -22.55 6.43
N SER A 79 -0.43 -23.28 7.40
CA SER A 79 -1.29 -22.71 8.44
C SER A 79 -0.57 -21.72 9.36
N PRO A 80 -1.30 -20.72 9.91
CA PRO A 80 -0.77 -19.78 10.90
C PRO A 80 -0.39 -20.46 12.21
N LEU A 81 0.46 -19.78 12.97
CA LEU A 81 0.72 -20.03 14.39
C LEU A 81 -0.30 -19.29 15.27
N ARG A 82 -0.36 -19.66 16.56
CA ARG A 82 -1.18 -18.99 17.59
C ARG A 82 -0.45 -18.98 18.93
N ASN A 83 0.77 -18.47 18.90
CA ASN A 83 1.72 -18.53 20.00
C ASN A 83 1.99 -17.15 20.62
N GLY A 84 1.60 -16.07 19.94
CA GLY A 84 1.96 -14.71 20.32
C GLY A 84 3.48 -14.53 20.48
N PRO A 85 3.94 -13.44 21.11
CA PRO A 85 3.16 -12.25 21.47
C PRO A 85 2.87 -11.33 20.27
N GLY A 86 2.14 -10.25 20.53
CA GLY A 86 1.95 -9.15 19.59
C GLY A 86 1.21 -7.98 20.23
N THR A 87 0.99 -6.94 19.44
CA THR A 87 0.27 -5.72 19.85
C THR A 87 -0.78 -5.35 18.80
N VAL A 88 -1.81 -4.61 19.22
CA VAL A 88 -2.86 -4.05 18.38
C VAL A 88 -2.96 -2.57 18.71
N ASN A 89 -3.30 -1.73 17.72
CA ASN A 89 -3.39 -0.27 17.86
C ASN A 89 -2.09 0.35 18.40
N THR A 90 -0.96 -0.13 17.90
CA THR A 90 0.37 0.45 18.12
C THR A 90 0.98 0.83 16.77
N PRO A 91 1.84 1.85 16.70
CA PRO A 91 2.56 2.15 15.47
C PRO A 91 3.33 0.93 14.95
N ILE A 92 3.28 0.71 13.63
CA ILE A 92 3.99 -0.38 12.95
C ILE A 92 4.87 0.17 11.84
N ALA A 93 5.97 -0.54 11.55
CA ALA A 93 6.83 -0.23 10.41
C ALA A 93 6.62 -1.25 9.28
N ILE A 94 6.36 -0.76 8.07
CA ILE A 94 6.24 -1.56 6.83
C ILE A 94 6.95 -0.79 5.71
N GLY A 95 7.94 -1.42 5.07
CA GLY A 95 8.93 -0.66 4.30
C GLY A 95 9.55 0.44 5.16
N ASN A 96 10.04 1.52 4.58
CA ASN A 96 10.63 2.62 5.35
C ASN A 96 9.58 3.62 5.86
N ARG A 97 8.39 3.14 6.23
CA ARG A 97 7.25 3.98 6.68
C ARG A 97 6.71 3.46 8.00
N VAL A 98 6.39 4.40 8.89
CA VAL A 98 5.63 4.13 10.11
C VAL A 98 4.17 4.43 9.81
N ILE A 99 3.30 3.49 10.18
CA ILE A 99 1.85 3.62 10.06
C ILE A 99 1.30 3.66 11.48
N TYR A 100 0.55 4.71 11.79
CA TYR A 100 -0.07 4.93 13.08
C TYR A 100 -1.54 4.48 13.07
N PRO A 101 -2.07 4.03 14.21
CA PRO A 101 -3.51 3.81 14.32
C PRO A 101 -4.28 5.11 14.02
N GLY A 102 -5.22 5.04 13.08
CA GLY A 102 -6.00 6.20 12.64
C GLY A 102 -5.50 6.85 11.35
N ASP A 103 -4.35 6.45 10.82
CA ASP A 103 -3.89 6.90 9.51
C ASP A 103 -4.87 6.52 8.41
N ILE A 104 -4.99 7.39 7.41
CA ILE A 104 -5.75 7.11 6.20
C ILE A 104 -4.93 6.15 5.34
N VAL A 105 -5.58 5.09 4.86
CA VAL A 105 -4.98 4.10 3.96
C VAL A 105 -5.69 4.19 2.62
N VAL A 106 -4.94 4.51 1.57
CA VAL A 106 -5.43 4.54 0.19
C VAL A 106 -4.65 3.49 -0.59
N GLY A 107 -5.36 2.62 -1.30
CA GLY A 107 -4.76 1.56 -2.09
C GLY A 107 -5.38 1.45 -3.47
N ASP A 108 -4.54 1.14 -4.46
CA ASP A 108 -4.94 0.81 -5.82
C ASP A 108 -4.10 -0.37 -6.37
N GLN A 109 -4.04 -0.54 -7.69
CA GLN A 109 -3.22 -1.58 -8.33
C GLN A 109 -1.70 -1.29 -8.27
N SER A 110 -1.32 -0.02 -8.09
CA SER A 110 0.07 0.43 -8.03
C SER A 110 0.66 0.23 -6.64
N GLY A 111 -0.17 0.31 -5.60
CA GLY A 111 0.24 -0.02 -4.24
C GLY A 111 -0.64 0.63 -3.18
N ILE A 112 0.00 0.95 -2.05
CA ILE A 112 -0.66 1.53 -0.88
C ILE A 112 0.12 2.78 -0.45
N VAL A 113 -0.62 3.84 -0.14
CA VAL A 113 -0.14 5.06 0.49
C VAL A 113 -0.86 5.23 1.83
N THR A 114 -0.12 5.69 2.83
CA THR A 114 -0.65 6.01 4.15
C THR A 114 -0.21 7.39 4.58
N PHE A 115 -1.09 8.13 5.23
CA PHE A 115 -0.82 9.48 5.73
C PHE A 115 -1.72 9.82 6.91
N HIS A 116 -1.32 10.82 7.68
CA HIS A 116 -2.10 11.26 8.83
C HIS A 116 -3.35 12.02 8.39
N PRO A 117 -4.47 11.94 9.12
CA PRO A 117 -5.69 12.67 8.77
C PRO A 117 -5.49 14.19 8.64
N GLU A 118 -4.60 14.79 9.43
CA GLU A 118 -4.26 16.21 9.33
C GLU A 118 -3.63 16.63 8.00
N ASP A 119 -2.99 15.71 7.28
CA ASP A 119 -2.35 15.97 5.99
C ASP A 119 -3.32 15.79 4.81
N ALA A 120 -4.55 15.31 5.06
CA ALA A 120 -5.45 14.85 4.01
C ALA A 120 -5.83 15.94 3.00
N ASP A 121 -6.20 17.13 3.48
CA ASP A 121 -6.63 18.23 2.62
C ASP A 121 -5.46 18.77 1.77
N ASP A 122 -4.29 18.92 2.38
CA ASP A 122 -3.08 19.38 1.69
C ASP A 122 -2.62 18.38 0.62
N LEU A 123 -2.66 17.08 0.94
CA LEU A 123 -2.36 16.02 -0.02
C LEU A 123 -3.37 15.98 -1.16
N TYR A 124 -4.66 16.12 -0.86
CA TYR A 124 -5.71 16.15 -1.88
C TYR A 124 -5.49 17.28 -2.89
N GLU A 125 -5.27 18.51 -2.40
CA GLU A 125 -5.02 19.67 -3.25
C GLU A 125 -3.71 19.54 -4.06
N ALA A 126 -2.66 18.99 -3.45
CA ALA A 126 -1.40 18.72 -4.15
C ALA A 126 -1.58 17.65 -5.25
N SER A 127 -2.35 16.59 -4.97
CA SER A 127 -2.66 15.53 -5.94
C SER A 127 -3.47 16.05 -7.13
N LEU A 128 -4.44 16.93 -6.92
CA LEU A 128 -5.21 17.54 -8.02
C LEU A 128 -4.31 18.38 -8.95
N LYS A 129 -3.41 19.18 -8.38
CA LYS A 129 -2.46 20.00 -9.15
C LYS A 129 -1.47 19.12 -9.94
N ALA A 130 -0.98 18.05 -9.32
CA ALA A 130 -0.11 17.09 -9.97
C ALA A 130 -0.82 16.43 -11.17
N LEU A 131 -2.06 15.97 -10.97
CA LEU A 131 -2.87 15.35 -12.01
C LEU A 131 -3.14 16.31 -13.18
N GLU A 132 -3.49 17.57 -12.91
CA GLU A 132 -3.70 18.57 -13.96
C GLU A 132 -2.42 18.81 -14.77
N LYS A 133 -1.28 18.91 -14.09
CA LYS A 133 0.02 19.07 -14.75
C LYS A 133 0.37 17.87 -15.62
N GLU A 134 0.21 16.65 -15.10
CA GLU A 134 0.48 15.41 -15.83
C GLU A 134 -0.43 15.26 -17.05
N ASN A 135 -1.72 15.57 -16.92
CA ASN A 135 -2.65 15.51 -18.04
C ASN A 135 -2.25 16.45 -19.17
N LYS A 136 -1.86 17.70 -18.88
CA LYS A 136 -1.37 18.64 -19.90
C LYS A 136 -0.10 18.12 -20.59
N GLN A 137 0.80 17.49 -19.83
CA GLN A 137 2.00 16.89 -20.38
C GLN A 137 1.65 15.71 -21.31
N PHE A 138 0.73 14.83 -20.89
CA PHE A 138 0.25 13.74 -21.74
C PHE A 138 -0.48 14.24 -22.99
N GLU A 139 -1.29 15.29 -22.90
CA GLU A 139 -1.95 15.89 -24.05
C GLU A 139 -0.94 16.40 -25.07
N ALA A 140 0.08 17.14 -24.65
CA ALA A 140 1.15 17.60 -25.54
C ALA A 140 1.89 16.42 -26.20
N ILE A 141 2.31 15.43 -25.41
CA ILE A 141 2.98 14.22 -25.92
C ILE A 141 2.11 13.52 -26.97
N ASN A 142 0.81 13.37 -26.71
CA ASN A 142 -0.09 12.67 -27.62
C ASN A 142 -0.44 13.48 -28.88
N GLN A 143 -0.43 14.82 -28.79
CA GLN A 143 -0.75 15.69 -29.92
C GLN A 143 0.43 15.88 -30.88
N ASP A 144 1.62 16.17 -30.35
CA ASP A 144 2.79 16.53 -31.16
C ASP A 144 4.11 15.90 -30.69
N GLY A 145 4.08 15.01 -29.70
CA GLY A 145 5.26 14.35 -29.16
C GLY A 145 6.15 15.26 -28.31
N SER A 146 5.68 16.45 -27.93
CA SER A 146 6.45 17.40 -27.14
C SER A 146 6.28 17.19 -25.64
N LEU A 147 7.36 17.43 -24.91
CA LEU A 147 7.38 17.55 -23.45
C LEU A 147 8.40 18.63 -23.10
N ASP A 148 8.02 19.61 -22.27
CA ASP A 148 8.96 20.63 -21.81
C ASP A 148 9.97 20.00 -20.83
N LEU A 149 11.20 19.88 -21.30
CA LEU A 149 12.35 19.35 -20.58
C LEU A 149 13.39 20.43 -20.29
N SER A 150 13.05 21.72 -20.38
CA SER A 150 13.99 22.81 -20.11
C SER A 150 14.63 22.71 -18.72
N TRP A 151 13.80 22.36 -17.72
CA TRP A 151 14.24 22.11 -16.33
C TRP A 151 15.30 21.00 -16.21
N LEU A 152 15.30 20.00 -17.10
CA LEU A 152 16.24 18.88 -17.07
C LEU A 152 17.66 19.37 -17.36
N TYR A 153 17.81 20.21 -18.39
CA TYR A 153 19.11 20.72 -18.79
C TYR A 153 19.67 21.72 -17.78
N GLU A 154 18.82 22.58 -17.23
CA GLU A 154 19.18 23.47 -16.10
C GLU A 154 19.67 22.66 -14.90
N LYS A 155 18.97 21.56 -14.55
CA LYS A 155 19.36 20.70 -13.42
C LYS A 155 20.66 19.93 -13.68
N ILE A 156 20.86 19.43 -14.90
CA ILE A 156 22.09 18.74 -15.30
C ILE A 156 23.31 19.65 -15.10
N GLU A 157 23.19 20.92 -15.51
CA GLU A 157 24.25 21.92 -15.35
C GLU A 157 24.47 22.29 -13.89
N ALA A 158 23.39 22.61 -13.15
CA ALA A 158 23.47 23.03 -11.75
C ALA A 158 24.09 21.95 -10.84
N ASP A 159 23.71 20.69 -11.04
CA ASP A 159 24.14 19.57 -10.20
C ASP A 159 25.41 18.87 -10.74
N ASN A 160 26.05 19.41 -11.79
CA ASN A 160 27.29 18.91 -12.40
C ASN A 160 27.23 17.43 -12.85
N TYR A 161 26.12 17.02 -13.45
CA TYR A 161 26.00 15.67 -14.01
C TYR A 161 26.98 15.47 -15.18
N GLN A 162 27.76 14.37 -15.14
CA GLN A 162 28.74 14.06 -16.19
C GLN A 162 28.12 13.23 -17.33
N ILE A 163 27.94 13.84 -18.50
CA ILE A 163 27.52 13.15 -19.73
C ILE A 163 28.77 12.81 -20.55
N LYS A 164 29.21 11.54 -20.50
CA LYS A 164 30.48 11.10 -21.11
C LYS A 164 30.43 11.02 -22.64
N GLU A 165 29.28 10.72 -23.23
CA GLU A 165 29.06 10.71 -24.68
C GLU A 165 27.65 11.25 -24.96
N LYS A 166 27.53 12.21 -25.88
CA LYS A 166 26.21 12.66 -26.35
C LYS A 166 25.69 11.63 -27.35
N PHE A 167 24.41 11.27 -27.26
CA PHE A 167 23.77 10.43 -28.25
C PHE A 167 23.94 11.04 -29.65
N THR A 168 24.65 10.37 -30.54
CA THR A 168 24.63 10.65 -31.97
C THR A 168 23.37 10.01 -32.56
N LYS A 169 22.68 10.76 -33.43
CA LYS A 169 21.49 10.29 -34.16
C LYS A 169 21.73 8.97 -34.87
#